data_AF-A0A9D4TMV0-F1
#
_entry.id   AF-A0A9D4TMV0-F1
#
_cell.length_a   1.000
_cell.length_b   1.000
_cell.length_c   1.000
_cell.angle_alpha   90.00
_cell.angle_beta   90.00
_cell.angle_gamma   90.00
#
_symmetry.space_group_name_H-M   'P 1'
#
loop_
_entity.id
_entity.type
_entity.pdbx_description
1 polymer ?
#
loop_
_entity_poly.entity_id
_entity_poly.type
_entity_poly.pdbx_seq_one_letter_code
_entity_poly.pdbx_strand_id
1 'polypeptide(L)'
;MCKSILFTVCALLWASASLALGEVNDGVFEAEAVVKTAPVQLEEGGVNTCQLVDLPDYFQQFYVHLPSSLFDESVCGQCIRVKGIATGASDASFTVMVVDRCTTCSDTELDFSVEAMAAITGYMWESKAVAWEWAECDRGADAAATLGVEAVAAAPEKRKRRKEQPEVTAVAPDAEGAAAATTVVQPASRKLLRLRR
;
A
#
# COMPACT_ATOMS: atom_id res chain seq x y z
N MET A 1 61.27 44.96 43.16
CA MET A 1 60.13 45.39 43.99
C MET A 1 58.87 45.43 43.13
N CYS A 2 57.80 44.75 43.59
CA CYS A 2 56.36 44.95 43.30
C CYS A 2 55.87 44.88 41.83
N LYS A 3 55.12 43.82 41.47
CA LYS A 3 53.65 43.60 41.62
C LYS A 3 52.88 44.18 40.41
N SER A 4 52.35 43.35 39.51
CA SER A 4 51.05 42.63 39.58
C SER A 4 49.85 43.52 39.23
N ILE A 5 48.87 42.87 38.56
CA ILE A 5 47.41 43.16 38.48
C ILE A 5 46.98 43.89 37.18
N LEU A 6 46.39 43.20 36.20
CA LEU A 6 44.99 42.74 36.04
C LEU A 6 44.08 43.80 35.38
N PHE A 7 43.73 43.60 34.10
CA PHE A 7 42.48 44.01 33.45
C PHE A 7 42.30 43.06 32.24
N THR A 8 41.53 41.99 32.33
CA THR A 8 40.05 41.93 32.32
C THR A 8 39.46 42.38 30.99
N VAL A 9 39.18 41.37 30.16
CA VAL A 9 37.96 41.18 29.35
C VAL A 9 37.59 42.26 28.32
N CYS A 10 37.65 41.93 27.03
CA CYS A 10 36.49 42.11 26.14
C CYS A 10 36.69 41.34 24.82
N ALA A 11 35.75 40.43 24.55
CA ALA A 11 35.19 40.09 23.23
C ALA A 11 36.11 40.25 22.01
N LEU A 12 36.43 39.20 21.26
CA LEU A 12 35.46 38.57 20.38
C LEU A 12 35.96 37.16 20.05
N LEU A 13 35.49 36.17 20.80
CA LEU A 13 35.36 34.82 20.28
C LEU A 13 34.34 34.91 19.15
N TRP A 14 34.83 34.86 17.92
CA TRP A 14 34.00 34.57 16.76
C TRP A 14 33.61 33.09 16.87
N ALA A 15 32.60 32.83 17.70
CA ALA A 15 31.89 31.57 17.68
C ALA A 15 31.22 31.49 16.32
N SER A 16 31.85 30.77 15.39
CA SER A 16 31.18 30.23 14.22
C SER A 16 30.05 29.37 14.74
N ALA A 17 28.87 29.97 14.87
CA ALA A 17 27.62 29.26 15.02
C ALA A 17 27.42 28.49 13.71
N SER A 18 27.97 27.27 13.66
CA SER A 18 27.44 26.22 12.82
C SER A 18 26.04 25.93 13.35
N LEU A 19 25.07 26.73 12.89
CA LEU A 19 23.69 26.32 12.81
C LEU A 19 23.68 25.09 11.91
N ALA A 20 23.88 23.92 12.53
CA ALA A 20 23.31 22.70 12.03
C ALA A 20 21.79 22.92 12.08
N LEU A 21 21.25 23.45 10.99
CA LEU A 21 19.86 23.23 10.65
C LEU A 21 19.71 21.71 10.63
N GLY A 22 19.13 21.17 11.71
CA GLY A 22 18.59 19.83 11.68
C GLY A 22 17.54 19.83 10.59
N GLU A 23 17.88 19.24 9.46
CA GLU A 23 16.99 18.97 8.36
C GLU A 23 15.87 18.10 8.94
N VAL A 24 14.70 18.69 9.10
CA VAL A 24 13.47 17.94 9.33
C VAL A 24 13.25 17.19 8.03
N ASN A 25 13.78 15.97 7.93
CA ASN A 25 13.38 15.09 6.85
C ASN A 25 11.89 14.84 7.07
N ASP A 26 11.08 15.41 6.18
CA ASP A 26 9.63 15.22 6.12
C ASP A 26 9.28 13.76 5.76
N GLY A 27 9.74 12.78 6.54
CA GLY A 27 9.25 11.40 6.52
C GLY A 27 9.36 10.61 5.22
N VAL A 28 10.10 11.09 4.20
CA VAL A 28 10.25 10.39 2.92
C VAL A 28 11.38 9.36 2.99
N PHE A 29 11.06 8.12 2.68
CA PHE A 29 11.95 6.97 2.62
C PHE A 29 12.15 6.53 1.15
N GLU A 30 13.35 6.07 0.82
CA GLU A 30 13.62 5.43 -0.47
C GLU A 30 13.51 3.91 -0.33
N ALA A 31 12.90 3.26 -1.32
CA ALA A 31 12.75 1.81 -1.37
C ALA A 31 12.82 1.28 -2.80
N GLU A 32 13.00 -0.02 -2.92
CA GLU A 32 12.86 -0.74 -4.18
C GLU A 32 11.46 -1.34 -4.25
N ALA A 33 10.65 -0.89 -5.22
CA ALA A 33 9.38 -1.51 -5.53
C ALA A 33 9.60 -2.78 -6.33
N VAL A 34 8.99 -3.87 -5.87
CA VAL A 34 9.02 -5.18 -6.50
C VAL A 34 7.60 -5.72 -6.63
N VAL A 35 7.44 -6.70 -7.53
CA VAL A 35 6.24 -7.54 -7.61
C VAL A 35 6.72 -8.98 -7.49
N LYS A 36 6.48 -9.60 -6.35
CA LYS A 36 6.87 -10.98 -6.03
C LYS A 36 5.66 -11.91 -5.92
N THR A 37 4.50 -11.37 -5.61
CA THR A 37 3.28 -12.15 -5.41
C THR A 37 2.40 -12.18 -6.67
N ALA A 38 1.85 -13.35 -6.96
CA ALA A 38 0.66 -13.47 -7.83
C ALA A 38 -0.48 -12.63 -7.22
N PRO A 39 -1.46 -12.14 -8.00
CA PRO A 39 -2.56 -11.33 -7.48
C PRO A 39 -3.13 -11.98 -6.22
N VAL A 40 -3.18 -11.23 -5.12
CA VAL A 40 -3.69 -11.74 -3.85
C VAL A 40 -5.12 -12.20 -4.12
N GLN A 41 -5.34 -13.51 -4.10
CA GLN A 41 -6.69 -14.04 -4.03
C GLN A 41 -7.20 -13.74 -2.62
N LEU A 42 -7.84 -12.58 -2.48
CA LEU A 42 -8.59 -12.18 -1.28
C LEU A 42 -9.83 -13.06 -1.07
N GLU A 43 -10.15 -13.94 -2.03
CA GLU A 43 -11.29 -14.84 -1.99
C GLU A 43 -11.15 -15.90 -0.88
N GLU A 44 -12.05 -15.82 0.10
CA GLU A 44 -12.41 -16.83 1.09
C GLU A 44 -11.23 -17.53 1.81
N GLY A 45 -10.50 -16.77 2.63
CA GLY A 45 -9.69 -17.35 3.71
C GLY A 45 -8.18 -17.31 3.52
N GLY A 46 -7.68 -16.55 2.54
CA GLY A 46 -6.27 -16.16 2.49
C GLY A 46 -5.93 -15.25 3.67
N VAL A 47 -5.34 -15.80 4.73
CA VAL A 47 -4.83 -15.01 5.86
C VAL A 47 -3.58 -14.26 5.40
N ASN A 48 -3.77 -13.04 4.88
CA ASN A 48 -2.73 -12.04 4.97
C ASN A 48 -2.36 -11.85 6.45
N THR A 49 -1.11 -11.46 6.75
CA THR A 49 -0.64 -11.30 8.14
C THR A 49 -1.54 -10.31 8.91
N CYS A 50 -2.13 -9.35 8.22
CA CYS A 50 -3.03 -8.36 8.80
C CYS A 50 -4.47 -8.85 9.07
N GLN A 51 -4.81 -10.07 8.68
CA GLN A 51 -6.16 -10.67 8.79
C GLN A 51 -7.28 -9.75 8.26
N LEU A 52 -6.98 -8.94 7.25
CA LEU A 52 -7.95 -8.06 6.60
C LEU A 52 -8.84 -8.91 5.69
N VAL A 53 -10.11 -9.04 6.07
CA VAL A 53 -11.10 -9.85 5.34
C VAL A 53 -11.68 -9.08 4.14
N ASP A 54 -11.96 -7.80 4.32
CA ASP A 54 -12.54 -6.93 3.30
C ASP A 54 -11.68 -5.67 3.13
N LEU A 55 -11.24 -5.41 1.90
CA LEU A 55 -10.56 -4.17 1.53
C LEU A 55 -11.52 -3.26 0.73
N PRO A 56 -11.48 -1.94 0.95
CA PRO A 56 -12.19 -1.01 0.07
C PRO A 56 -11.77 -1.20 -1.39
N ASP A 57 -12.69 -1.05 -2.34
CA ASP A 57 -12.49 -1.36 -3.78
C ASP A 57 -11.17 -0.86 -4.37
N TYR A 58 -10.76 0.36 -4.00
CA TYR A 58 -9.48 0.92 -4.45
C TYR A 58 -8.27 0.12 -3.93
N PHE A 59 -8.27 -0.24 -2.65
CA PHE A 59 -7.17 -0.97 -2.01
C PHE A 59 -7.15 -2.46 -2.34
N GLN A 60 -8.19 -3.00 -2.99
CA GLN A 60 -8.10 -4.33 -3.62
C GLN A 60 -7.09 -4.37 -4.78
N GLN A 61 -6.85 -3.21 -5.42
CA GLN A 61 -5.89 -3.05 -6.52
C GLN A 61 -4.64 -2.26 -6.11
N PHE A 62 -4.70 -1.49 -5.02
CA PHE A 62 -3.63 -0.60 -4.59
C PHE A 62 -3.15 -0.96 -3.19
N TYR A 63 -2.46 -2.08 -3.05
CA TYR A 63 -1.90 -2.53 -1.78
C TYR A 63 -0.40 -2.82 -1.87
N VAL A 64 0.23 -2.91 -0.71
CA VAL A 64 1.65 -3.22 -0.51
C VAL A 64 1.86 -4.21 0.64
N HIS A 65 2.88 -5.04 0.49
CA HIS A 65 3.42 -5.86 1.57
C HIS A 65 4.77 -5.28 2.02
N LEU A 66 4.90 -5.03 3.32
CA LEU A 66 6.13 -4.47 3.89
C LEU A 66 7.15 -5.56 4.22
N PRO A 67 8.46 -5.29 4.13
CA PRO A 67 9.47 -6.23 4.56
C PRO A 67 9.41 -6.40 6.08
N SER A 68 9.96 -7.51 6.57
CA SER A 68 9.86 -7.87 7.99
C SER A 68 10.50 -6.84 8.94
N SER A 69 11.43 -6.02 8.46
CA SER A 69 12.08 -4.93 9.19
C SER A 69 11.17 -3.72 9.43
N LEU A 70 10.21 -3.48 8.53
CA LEU A 70 9.29 -2.34 8.55
C LEU A 70 7.87 -2.74 8.97
N PHE A 71 7.62 -4.05 9.09
CA PHE A 71 6.30 -4.58 9.41
C PHE A 71 6.17 -4.87 10.92
N ASP A 72 5.10 -4.34 11.49
CA ASP A 72 4.51 -4.78 12.75
C ASP A 72 2.98 -4.90 12.59
N GLU A 73 2.30 -5.55 13.53
CA GLU A 73 0.83 -5.72 13.43
C GLU A 73 0.07 -4.39 13.54
N SER A 74 0.68 -3.32 14.05
CA SER A 74 0.04 -2.01 14.22
C SER A 74 0.02 -1.17 12.94
N VAL A 75 0.87 -1.49 11.96
CA VAL A 75 0.86 -0.84 10.63
C VAL A 75 -0.15 -1.46 9.67
N CYS A 76 -0.79 -2.57 10.05
CA CYS A 76 -1.85 -3.17 9.26
C CYS A 76 -3.01 -2.20 9.00
N GLY A 77 -3.40 -2.06 7.72
CA GLY A 77 -4.45 -1.13 7.30
C GLY A 77 -4.04 0.34 7.28
N GLN A 78 -2.79 0.67 7.67
CA GLN A 78 -2.22 1.99 7.43
C GLN A 78 -1.86 2.16 5.96
N CYS A 79 -1.68 3.40 5.53
CA CYS A 79 -1.36 3.72 4.16
C CYS A 79 -0.01 4.42 4.03
N ILE A 80 0.59 4.21 2.87
CA ILE A 80 1.79 4.93 2.45
C ILE A 80 1.48 5.63 1.13
N ARG A 81 1.99 6.85 0.98
CA ARG A 81 2.01 7.55 -0.30
C ARG A 81 3.31 7.23 -0.99
N VAL A 82 3.22 6.75 -2.23
CA VAL A 82 4.37 6.27 -3.00
C VAL A 82 4.47 7.03 -4.32
N LYS A 83 5.69 7.35 -4.72
CA LYS A 83 6.02 7.94 -6.01
C LYS A 83 7.17 7.19 -6.65
N GLY A 84 7.07 6.90 -7.94
CA GLY A 84 8.19 6.33 -8.70
C GLY A 84 9.27 7.37 -8.92
N ILE A 85 10.53 6.99 -8.68
CA ILE A 85 11.71 7.85 -8.90
C ILE A 85 12.64 7.31 -9.98
N ALA A 86 12.36 6.11 -10.50
CA ALA A 86 13.07 5.54 -11.64
C ALA A 86 12.73 6.30 -12.95
N THR A 87 13.68 6.32 -13.89
CA THR A 87 13.46 6.89 -15.22
C THR A 87 12.27 6.21 -15.90
N GLY A 88 11.30 7.02 -16.36
CA GLY A 88 10.08 6.53 -17.01
C GLY A 88 8.92 6.23 -16.06
N ALA A 89 9.10 6.43 -14.75
CA ALA A 89 8.02 6.37 -13.78
C ALA A 89 7.01 7.52 -13.93
N SER A 90 5.83 7.34 -13.34
CA SER A 90 4.81 8.37 -13.28
C SER A 90 5.23 9.52 -12.36
N ASP A 91 4.87 10.76 -12.71
CA ASP A 91 5.03 11.92 -11.84
C ASP A 91 3.98 11.95 -10.70
N ALA A 92 2.94 11.13 -10.80
CA ALA A 92 1.87 11.02 -9.82
C ALA A 92 2.32 10.26 -8.57
N SER A 93 1.69 10.62 -7.45
CA SER A 93 1.73 9.84 -6.23
C SER A 93 0.50 8.95 -6.12
N PHE A 94 0.68 7.79 -5.48
CA PHE A 94 -0.40 6.84 -5.24
C PHE A 94 -0.38 6.46 -3.76
N THR A 95 -1.53 6.53 -3.11
CA THR A 95 -1.70 5.95 -1.77
C THR A 95 -1.98 4.45 -1.94
N VAL A 96 -1.25 3.63 -1.20
CA VAL A 96 -1.47 2.19 -1.11
C VAL A 96 -1.62 1.76 0.34
N MET A 97 -2.36 0.68 0.58
CA MET A 97 -2.58 0.14 1.92
C MET A 97 -1.63 -1.00 2.24
N VAL A 98 -1.13 -1.03 3.47
CA VAL A 98 -0.35 -2.14 4.02
C VAL A 98 -1.29 -3.28 4.38
N VAL A 99 -1.17 -4.41 3.68
CA VAL A 99 -2.08 -5.56 3.85
C VAL A 99 -1.38 -6.83 4.32
N ASP A 100 -0.06 -6.94 4.15
CA ASP A 100 0.69 -8.14 4.57
C ASP A 100 2.16 -7.81 4.88
N ARG A 101 2.85 -8.81 5.42
CA ARG A 101 4.30 -8.87 5.57
C ARG A 101 4.90 -9.69 4.44
N CYS A 102 5.81 -9.09 3.68
CA CYS A 102 6.65 -9.80 2.74
C CYS A 102 7.84 -10.46 3.46
N THR A 103 7.76 -11.77 3.70
CA THR A 103 8.83 -12.53 4.38
C THR A 103 10.04 -12.83 3.49
N THR A 104 9.91 -12.64 2.18
CA THR A 104 10.97 -12.86 1.18
C THR A 104 11.54 -11.55 0.61
N CYS A 105 11.08 -10.40 1.10
CA CYS A 105 11.59 -9.09 0.69
C CYS A 105 12.84 -8.75 1.50
N SER A 106 13.78 -8.06 0.87
CA SER A 106 14.88 -7.42 1.57
C SER A 106 14.36 -6.25 2.43
N ASP A 107 15.15 -5.76 3.38
CA ASP A 107 14.72 -4.73 4.33
C ASP A 107 14.34 -3.38 3.67
N THR A 108 14.68 -3.20 2.39
CA THR A 108 14.41 -1.99 1.60
C THR A 108 13.45 -2.24 0.43
N GLU A 109 12.90 -3.46 0.30
CA GLU A 109 11.98 -3.83 -0.77
C GLU A 109 10.53 -3.75 -0.32
N LEU A 110 9.69 -3.12 -1.15
CA LEU A 110 8.23 -3.07 -0.99
C LEU A 110 7.58 -3.93 -2.08
N ASP A 111 6.79 -4.94 -1.70
CA ASP A 111 6.10 -5.81 -2.65
C ASP A 111 4.69 -5.28 -2.93
N PHE A 112 4.51 -4.68 -4.10
CA PHE A 112 3.26 -4.07 -4.52
C PHE A 112 2.38 -5.05 -5.28
N SER A 113 1.07 -4.81 -5.21
CA SER A 113 0.13 -5.31 -6.22
C SER A 113 0.58 -4.94 -7.65
N VAL A 114 0.21 -5.78 -8.63
CA VAL A 114 0.59 -5.60 -10.04
C VAL A 114 0.08 -4.26 -10.57
N GLU A 115 -1.15 -3.89 -10.23
CA GLU A 115 -1.80 -2.65 -10.62
C GLU A 115 -1.11 -1.42 -10.01
N ALA A 116 -0.78 -1.45 -8.71
CA ALA A 116 -0.01 -0.37 -8.09
C ALA A 116 1.38 -0.23 -8.70
N MET A 117 2.10 -1.34 -8.93
CA MET A 117 3.42 -1.31 -9.54
C MET A 117 3.39 -0.66 -10.94
N ALA A 118 2.42 -1.07 -11.77
CA ALA A 118 2.23 -0.52 -13.10
C ALA A 118 1.91 0.98 -13.06
N ALA A 119 1.06 1.41 -12.13
CA ALA A 119 0.67 2.81 -12.00
C ALA A 119 1.81 3.71 -11.50
N ILE A 120 2.55 3.24 -10.48
CA ILE A 120 3.66 3.99 -9.86
C ILE A 120 4.85 4.08 -10.81
N THR A 121 5.22 2.96 -11.44
CA THR A 121 6.51 2.84 -12.12
C THR A 121 6.40 2.80 -13.65
N GLY A 122 5.24 2.50 -14.20
CA GLY A 122 5.06 2.22 -15.63
C GLY A 122 5.46 0.80 -16.06
N TYR A 123 5.92 -0.05 -15.13
CA TYR A 123 6.39 -1.41 -15.37
C TYR A 123 5.65 -2.42 -14.47
N MET A 124 5.52 -3.67 -14.93
CA MET A 124 4.78 -4.71 -14.19
C MET A 124 5.67 -5.78 -13.55
N TRP A 125 6.90 -5.99 -14.05
CA TRP A 125 7.71 -7.18 -13.74
C TRP A 125 9.15 -6.87 -13.35
N GLU A 126 9.57 -5.61 -13.48
CA GLU A 126 10.93 -5.17 -13.18
C GLU A 126 10.93 -4.41 -11.86
N SER A 127 11.90 -4.67 -10.99
CA SER A 127 12.09 -3.87 -9.80
C SER A 127 12.45 -2.42 -10.17
N LYS A 128 11.89 -1.45 -9.44
CA LYS A 128 12.10 -0.02 -9.70
C LYS A 128 12.23 0.75 -8.40
N ALA A 129 13.08 1.78 -8.40
CA ALA A 129 13.21 2.67 -7.26
C ALA A 129 11.94 3.52 -7.07
N VAL A 130 11.50 3.63 -5.81
CA VAL A 130 10.38 4.46 -5.37
C VAL A 130 10.77 5.27 -4.15
N ALA A 131 10.10 6.41 -3.96
CA ALA A 131 10.09 7.17 -2.72
C ALA A 131 8.71 7.03 -2.07
N TRP A 132 8.65 6.91 -0.75
CA TRP A 132 7.40 6.76 -0.03
C TRP A 132 7.41 7.42 1.35
N GLU A 133 6.23 7.73 1.86
CA GLU A 133 6.02 8.29 3.20
C GLU A 133 4.74 7.70 3.80
N TRP A 134 4.64 7.69 5.13
CA TRP A 134 3.38 7.35 5.80
C TRP A 134 2.32 8.40 5.50
N ALA A 135 1.08 7.97 5.21
CA ALA A 135 0.00 8.85 4.81
C ALA A 135 -1.35 8.40 5.36
N GLU A 136 -2.32 9.33 5.34
CA GLU A 136 -3.73 8.99 5.57
C GLU A 136 -4.29 8.19 4.39
N CYS A 137 -5.22 7.27 4.65
CA CYS A 137 -5.83 6.40 3.64
C CYS A 137 -6.88 7.10 2.75
N ASP A 138 -6.59 8.34 2.36
CA ASP A 138 -7.49 9.23 1.66
C ASP A 138 -7.37 9.04 0.15
N ARG A 139 -8.36 8.33 -0.44
CA ARG A 139 -8.47 8.11 -1.90
C ARG A 139 -8.48 9.41 -2.73
N GLY A 140 -8.82 10.54 -2.09
CA GLY A 140 -9.06 11.82 -2.76
C GLY A 140 -7.81 12.50 -3.32
N ALA A 141 -6.60 12.13 -2.85
CA ALA A 141 -5.35 12.73 -3.31
C ALA A 141 -4.84 12.11 -4.63
N ASP A 142 -5.21 10.86 -4.94
CA ASP A 142 -4.53 10.08 -5.99
C ASP A 142 -5.41 9.87 -7.25
N ALA A 143 -6.74 9.89 -7.11
CA ALA A 143 -7.67 9.69 -8.23
C ALA A 143 -7.68 10.84 -9.25
N ALA A 144 -7.25 12.04 -8.87
CA ALA A 144 -7.16 13.18 -9.78
C ALA A 144 -6.05 13.02 -10.83
N ALA A 145 -5.08 12.13 -10.60
CA ALA A 145 -3.93 11.94 -11.49
C ALA A 145 -4.17 10.90 -12.59
N THR A 146 -5.07 9.92 -12.39
CA THR A 146 -5.24 8.78 -13.31
C THR A 146 -6.46 8.88 -14.21
N LEU A 147 -7.47 9.68 -13.86
CA LEU A 147 -8.68 9.84 -14.65
C LEU A 147 -8.98 11.33 -14.74
N GLY A 148 -8.93 11.91 -15.94
CA GLY A 148 -9.40 13.28 -16.21
C GLY A 148 -10.92 13.42 -16.06
N VAL A 149 -11.49 12.89 -14.98
CA VAL A 149 -12.88 13.04 -14.58
C VAL A 149 -12.86 13.91 -13.35
N GLU A 150 -13.33 15.15 -13.52
CA GLU A 150 -13.56 16.09 -12.42
C GLU A 150 -14.17 15.36 -11.23
N ALA A 151 -13.46 15.43 -10.11
CA ALA A 151 -13.95 14.99 -8.82
C ALA A 151 -15.31 15.64 -8.58
N VAL A 152 -16.38 14.85 -8.63
CA VAL A 152 -17.66 15.27 -8.08
C VAL A 152 -17.47 15.31 -6.58
N ALA A 153 -17.00 16.46 -6.11
CA ALA A 153 -16.98 16.82 -4.71
C ALA A 153 -18.35 16.49 -4.11
N ALA A 154 -18.33 15.67 -3.06
CA ALA A 154 -19.49 15.36 -2.25
C ALA A 154 -20.15 16.66 -1.76
N ALA A 155 -21.28 17.02 -2.37
CA ALA A 155 -22.19 18.02 -1.84
C ALA A 155 -23.13 17.37 -0.81
N PRO A 156 -23.39 18.01 0.34
CA PRO A 156 -24.29 17.45 1.34
C PRO A 156 -25.74 17.70 0.92
N GLU A 157 -26.44 16.68 0.41
CA GLU A 157 -27.85 16.84 0.03
C GLU A 157 -28.76 16.77 1.26
N LYS A 158 -28.99 17.94 1.85
CA LYS A 158 -30.19 18.19 2.65
C LYS A 158 -31.39 18.35 1.70
N ARG A 159 -32.41 17.49 1.92
CA ARG A 159 -33.85 17.85 1.92
C ARG A 159 -34.55 17.91 0.55
N LYS A 160 -35.43 16.92 0.28
CA LYS A 160 -36.90 17.08 0.38
C LYS A 160 -37.65 15.78 0.01
N ARG A 161 -38.54 15.37 0.92
CA ARG A 161 -39.71 14.50 0.68
C ARG A 161 -40.33 14.77 -0.70
N ARG A 162 -40.43 13.74 -1.54
CA ARG A 162 -41.44 13.64 -2.59
C ARG A 162 -42.18 12.33 -2.44
N LYS A 163 -43.44 12.45 -2.00
CA LYS A 163 -44.54 11.50 -2.21
C LYS A 163 -44.58 11.14 -3.70
N GLU A 164 -44.60 9.86 -4.05
CA GLU A 164 -45.78 9.15 -4.59
C GLU A 164 -45.33 7.81 -5.20
N GLN A 165 -45.95 6.72 -4.74
CA GLN A 165 -45.95 5.40 -5.40
C GLN A 165 -46.70 5.49 -6.75
N PRO A 166 -46.46 4.57 -7.70
CA PRO A 166 -47.30 3.38 -7.73
C PRO A 166 -46.55 2.06 -7.94
N GLU A 167 -46.96 1.11 -7.11
CA GLU A 167 -47.10 -0.33 -7.32
C GLU A 167 -47.16 -0.80 -8.78
N VAL A 168 -46.27 -1.73 -9.16
CA VAL A 168 -46.50 -2.65 -10.28
C VAL A 168 -46.02 -4.05 -9.90
N THR A 169 -46.99 -4.82 -9.41
CA THR A 169 -47.33 -6.21 -9.72
C THR A 169 -46.22 -7.20 -10.12
N ALA A 170 -46.09 -8.21 -9.26
CA ALA A 170 -45.37 -9.47 -9.46
C ALA A 170 -45.90 -10.28 -10.65
N VAL A 171 -44.98 -10.97 -11.35
CA VAL A 171 -45.26 -12.25 -12.03
C VAL A 171 -44.00 -13.12 -11.96
N ALA A 172 -44.08 -14.21 -11.20
CA ALA A 172 -43.25 -15.41 -11.38
C ALA A 172 -43.84 -16.25 -12.53
N PRO A 173 -43.04 -17.10 -13.20
CA PRO A 173 -43.15 -18.52 -12.85
C PRO A 173 -41.85 -19.35 -12.94
N ASP A 174 -41.95 -20.49 -12.27
CA ASP A 174 -41.04 -21.63 -12.12
C ASP A 174 -40.64 -22.35 -13.43
N ALA A 175 -39.46 -23.00 -13.40
CA ALA A 175 -39.16 -24.37 -13.88
C ALA A 175 -37.64 -24.60 -13.84
N GLU A 176 -37.09 -25.42 -12.94
CA GLU A 176 -36.87 -26.88 -13.09
C GLU A 176 -35.98 -27.30 -14.28
N GLY A 177 -34.85 -27.94 -13.96
CA GLY A 177 -33.95 -28.62 -14.92
C GLY A 177 -32.56 -28.85 -14.33
N ALA A 178 -32.38 -29.87 -13.50
CA ALA A 178 -31.86 -31.19 -13.87
C ALA A 178 -30.30 -31.30 -13.87
N ALA A 179 -29.82 -31.92 -12.78
CA ALA A 179 -28.73 -32.89 -12.64
C ALA A 179 -27.72 -33.10 -13.79
N ALA A 180 -26.43 -33.01 -13.46
CA ALA A 180 -25.44 -34.02 -13.86
C ALA A 180 -24.23 -34.01 -12.91
N ALA A 181 -24.09 -35.10 -12.17
CA ALA A 181 -22.90 -35.46 -11.40
C ALA A 181 -21.79 -35.95 -12.34
N THR A 182 -20.52 -35.60 -12.11
CA THR A 182 -19.39 -36.40 -12.62
C THR A 182 -18.16 -36.26 -11.72
N THR A 183 -18.06 -37.25 -10.81
CA THR A 183 -16.86 -37.99 -10.38
C THR A 183 -15.52 -37.30 -10.17
N VAL A 184 -15.14 -37.28 -8.89
CA VAL A 184 -13.80 -37.42 -8.33
C VAL A 184 -13.03 -38.56 -9.01
N VAL A 185 -11.81 -38.27 -9.49
CA VAL A 185 -10.79 -39.30 -9.78
C VAL A 185 -9.48 -38.87 -9.09
N GLN A 186 -9.25 -39.42 -7.90
CA GLN A 186 -7.90 -39.65 -7.40
C GLN A 186 -7.27 -40.82 -8.17
N PRO A 187 -5.96 -40.74 -8.44
CA PRO A 187 -5.17 -41.95 -8.27
C PRO A 187 -3.89 -41.74 -7.45
N ALA A 188 -3.82 -42.57 -6.41
CA ALA A 188 -2.71 -43.44 -6.06
C ALA A 188 -1.37 -42.81 -5.63
N SER A 189 -1.21 -42.79 -4.31
CA SER A 189 0.08 -43.02 -3.64
C SER A 189 0.85 -44.19 -4.26
N ARG A 190 2.11 -43.94 -4.65
CA ARG A 190 3.11 -45.00 -4.81
C ARG A 190 4.07 -44.97 -3.62
N LYS A 191 3.80 -45.89 -2.71
CA LYS A 191 4.69 -46.38 -1.66
C LYS A 191 6.05 -46.84 -2.24
N LEU A 192 7.11 -46.40 -1.56
CA LEU A 192 8.23 -47.22 -1.05
C LEU A 192 8.82 -48.34 -1.92
N LEU A 193 10.08 -48.16 -2.30
CA LEU A 193 11.16 -49.17 -2.24
C LEU A 193 12.47 -48.38 -2.07
N ARG A 194 13.06 -48.29 -0.86
CA ARG A 194 13.95 -49.26 -0.18
C ARG A 194 15.19 -49.67 -0.99
N LEU A 195 16.31 -49.71 -0.25
CA LEU A 195 17.59 -50.43 -0.47
C LEU A 195 18.56 -49.69 -1.39
N ARG A 196 19.87 -49.59 -1.18
CA ARG A 196 20.95 -50.08 -0.28
C ARG A 196 22.15 -49.22 -0.81
N ARG A 197 23.19 -48.80 -0.11
CA ARG A 197 24.03 -49.36 0.94
C ARG A 197 25.03 -48.26 1.30
#